data_AF-A0A1C6CAH3-F1
#
_entry.id   AF-A0A1C6CAH3-F1
#
_cell.length_a   1.000
_cell.length_b   1.000
_cell.length_c   1.000
_cell.angle_alpha   90.00
_cell.angle_beta   90.00
_cell.angle_gamma   90.00
#
_symmetry.space_group_name_H-M   'P 1'
#
loop_
_entity.id
_entity.type
_entity.pdbx_description
1 polymer ?
#
loop_
_entity_poly.entity_id
_entity_poly.type
_entity_poly.pdbx_seq_one_letter_code
_entity_poly.pdbx_strand_id
1 'polypeptide(L)'
;MKKYELTAESIVKFGRTLFRIKALVAFGDIEEGELGGFVEKEENLDQSGNAWVYGNAQVSGDARVSGNARVYGNARVYGNAWVYGNAQVSGNAQVSGDAWVYGDAWVYGDARVYGDARVSGNARVFRMSHYLTVGPLGSRDDFTTFFRTKHLTIGVKCGCFKGDIDQFFEAVEKTHGNNKHARAYKAAIALAKLQIDLDEEDSDEEETGKES
;
A
#
# COMPACT_ATOMS: atom_id res chain seq x y z
N MET A 1 11.89 -23.83 -8.53
CA MET A 1 10.52 -24.34 -8.73
C MET A 1 9.60 -23.14 -8.83
N LYS A 2 8.61 -23.13 -9.74
CA LYS A 2 7.62 -22.05 -9.77
C LYS A 2 6.64 -22.21 -8.62
N LYS A 3 6.23 -21.09 -8.02
CA LYS A 3 5.24 -21.04 -6.93
C LYS A 3 3.81 -21.12 -7.46
N TYR A 4 3.55 -20.51 -8.61
CA TYR A 4 2.25 -20.50 -9.25
C TYR A 4 2.34 -20.42 -10.78
N GLU A 5 1.22 -20.68 -11.45
CA GLU A 5 1.02 -20.45 -12.89
C GLU A 5 -0.19 -19.56 -13.18
N LEU A 6 -0.21 -18.95 -14.37
CA LEU A 6 -1.38 -18.30 -14.93
C LEU A 6 -2.26 -19.35 -15.63
N THR A 7 -3.53 -19.42 -15.28
CA THR A 7 -4.47 -20.35 -15.90
C THR A 7 -5.11 -19.77 -17.16
N ALA A 8 -5.93 -20.56 -17.86
CA ALA A 8 -6.72 -20.08 -18.99
C ALA A 8 -7.96 -19.24 -18.58
N GLU A 9 -8.39 -19.30 -17.32
CA GLU A 9 -9.47 -18.44 -16.83
C GLU A 9 -8.96 -17.00 -16.77
N SER A 10 -9.70 -16.09 -17.41
CA SER A 10 -9.31 -14.69 -17.50
C SER A 10 -10.50 -13.74 -17.47
N ILE A 11 -10.21 -12.50 -17.08
CA ILE A 11 -11.14 -11.38 -17.12
C ILE A 11 -10.53 -10.23 -17.91
N VAL A 12 -11.38 -9.43 -18.54
CA VAL A 12 -10.97 -8.16 -19.18
C VAL A 12 -11.38 -7.00 -18.29
N LYS A 13 -10.41 -6.20 -17.87
CA LYS A 13 -10.62 -4.99 -17.04
C LYS A 13 -9.77 -3.86 -17.58
N PHE A 14 -10.38 -2.70 -17.82
CA PHE A 14 -9.70 -1.51 -18.35
C PHE A 14 -8.83 -1.77 -19.59
N GLY A 15 -9.29 -2.64 -20.50
CA GLY A 15 -8.56 -3.01 -21.72
C GLY A 15 -7.38 -3.96 -21.52
N ARG A 16 -7.19 -4.49 -20.31
CA ARG A 16 -6.16 -5.48 -19.97
C ARG A 16 -6.80 -6.83 -19.70
N THR A 17 -6.14 -7.90 -20.14
CA THR A 17 -6.52 -9.28 -19.80
C THR A 17 -5.75 -9.71 -18.57
N LEU A 18 -6.46 -10.12 -17.52
CA LEU A 18 -5.85 -10.66 -16.31
C LEU A 18 -6.24 -12.13 -16.18
N PHE A 19 -5.28 -12.96 -15.79
CA PHE A 19 -5.41 -14.40 -15.68
C PHE A 19 -5.50 -14.82 -14.23
N ARG A 20 -6.40 -15.74 -13.94
CA ARG A 20 -6.51 -16.38 -12.62
C ARG A 20 -5.20 -17.12 -12.32
N ILE A 21 -4.65 -16.93 -11.13
CA ILE A 21 -3.46 -17.67 -10.67
C ILE A 21 -3.83 -18.99 -10.00
N LYS A 22 -2.98 -20.00 -10.12
CA LYS A 22 -3.10 -21.27 -9.39
C LYS A 22 -1.77 -21.65 -8.75
N ALA A 23 -1.79 -21.98 -7.46
CA ALA A 23 -0.62 -22.44 -6.74
C ALA A 23 -0.11 -23.78 -7.31
N LEU A 24 1.20 -23.89 -7.47
CA LEU A 24 1.88 -25.11 -7.93
C LEU A 24 2.55 -25.90 -6.79
N VAL A 25 2.65 -25.28 -5.62
CA VAL A 25 3.20 -25.85 -4.39
C VAL A 25 2.47 -25.24 -3.20
N ALA A 26 2.46 -25.93 -2.06
CA ALA A 26 1.97 -25.34 -0.81
C ALA A 26 3.02 -24.38 -0.21
N PHE A 27 2.58 -23.23 0.33
CA PHE A 27 3.42 -22.26 1.02
C PHE A 27 2.57 -21.34 1.91
N GLY A 28 3.08 -20.95 3.07
CA GLY A 28 2.31 -20.15 4.03
C GLY A 28 1.00 -20.84 4.40
N ASP A 29 -0.11 -20.20 4.08
CA ASP A 29 -1.49 -20.69 4.26
C ASP A 29 -2.18 -21.14 2.96
N ILE A 30 -1.41 -21.28 1.87
CA ILE A 30 -1.86 -21.68 0.53
C ILE A 30 -1.56 -23.15 0.28
N GLU A 31 -2.56 -23.87 -0.21
CA GLU A 31 -2.44 -25.29 -0.60
C GLU A 31 -2.04 -25.45 -2.08
N GLU A 32 -1.43 -26.57 -2.43
CA GLU A 32 -1.12 -26.88 -3.83
C GLU A 32 -2.41 -27.01 -4.66
N GLY A 33 -2.48 -26.33 -5.80
CA GLY A 33 -3.66 -26.28 -6.65
C GLY A 33 -4.69 -25.22 -6.26
N GLU A 34 -4.50 -24.50 -5.15
CA GLU A 34 -5.40 -23.41 -4.73
C GLU A 34 -5.44 -22.28 -5.77
N LEU A 35 -6.66 -21.83 -6.10
CA LEU A 35 -6.87 -20.70 -6.99
C LEU A 35 -6.76 -19.38 -6.21
N GLY A 36 -6.08 -18.41 -6.79
CA GLY A 36 -5.98 -17.06 -6.24
C GLY A 36 -6.82 -16.04 -7.00
N GLY A 37 -6.40 -14.78 -6.93
CA GLY A 37 -6.95 -13.70 -7.73
C GLY A 37 -6.40 -13.66 -9.14
N PHE A 38 -6.41 -12.47 -9.72
CA PHE A 38 -6.09 -12.24 -11.12
C PHE A 38 -4.86 -11.36 -11.29
N VAL A 39 -3.94 -11.79 -12.14
CA VAL A 39 -2.76 -11.00 -12.50
C VAL A 39 -2.61 -10.88 -14.02
N GLU A 40 -2.09 -9.77 -14.53
CA GLU A 40 -1.90 -9.58 -15.97
C GLU A 40 -0.72 -10.39 -16.52
N LYS A 41 0.38 -10.44 -15.78
CA LYS A 41 1.62 -11.13 -16.16
C LYS A 41 2.34 -11.68 -14.92
N GLU A 42 3.25 -12.63 -15.14
CA GLU A 42 3.99 -13.31 -14.07
C GLU A 42 4.80 -12.34 -13.18
N GLU A 43 5.25 -11.21 -13.71
CA GLU A 43 5.98 -10.19 -12.95
C GLU A 43 5.13 -9.44 -11.91
N ASN A 44 3.80 -9.53 -12.00
CA ASN A 44 2.91 -8.86 -11.06
C ASN A 44 2.90 -9.48 -9.65
N LEU A 45 3.23 -10.77 -9.55
CA LEU A 45 3.31 -11.48 -8.28
C LEU A 45 4.62 -12.27 -8.23
N ASP A 46 5.46 -11.99 -7.23
CA ASP A 46 6.77 -12.61 -7.10
C ASP A 46 6.66 -14.14 -6.94
N GLN A 47 7.48 -14.88 -7.68
CA GLN A 47 7.58 -16.35 -7.58
C GLN A 47 8.29 -16.80 -6.30
N SER A 48 8.93 -15.88 -5.56
CA SER A 48 9.55 -16.10 -4.27
C SER A 48 8.71 -15.55 -3.11
N GLY A 49 9.05 -15.96 -1.88
CA GLY A 49 8.32 -15.55 -0.68
C GLY A 49 6.86 -16.04 -0.64
N ASN A 50 6.11 -15.55 0.34
CA ASN A 50 4.73 -15.97 0.63
C ASN A 50 3.67 -14.99 0.12
N ALA A 51 4.05 -14.00 -0.69
CA ALA A 51 3.09 -13.07 -1.25
C ALA A 51 2.04 -13.79 -2.09
N TRP A 52 0.77 -13.37 -1.94
CA TRP A 52 -0.36 -13.97 -2.65
C TRP A 52 -1.48 -12.97 -2.94
N VAL A 53 -2.16 -13.21 -4.06
CA VAL A 53 -3.37 -12.48 -4.47
C VAL A 53 -4.53 -13.47 -4.34
N TYR A 54 -5.52 -13.16 -3.52
CA TYR A 54 -6.64 -14.04 -3.18
C TYR A 54 -7.93 -13.59 -3.89
N GLY A 55 -8.89 -14.52 -4.00
CA GLY A 55 -10.29 -14.21 -4.34
C GLY A 55 -10.44 -13.42 -5.65
N ASN A 56 -11.04 -12.23 -5.58
CA ASN A 56 -11.31 -11.38 -6.77
C ASN A 56 -10.29 -10.24 -6.94
N ALA A 57 -9.24 -10.22 -6.13
CA ALA A 57 -8.24 -9.17 -6.18
C ALA A 57 -7.48 -9.19 -7.51
N GLN A 58 -7.05 -8.01 -7.93
CA GLN A 58 -6.48 -7.79 -9.27
C GLN A 58 -5.14 -7.05 -9.17
N VAL A 59 -4.12 -7.59 -9.84
CA VAL A 59 -2.82 -6.92 -10.01
C VAL A 59 -2.50 -6.78 -11.50
N SER A 60 -2.22 -5.57 -11.97
CA SER A 60 -2.02 -5.30 -13.41
C SER A 60 -1.05 -4.16 -13.68
N GLY A 61 -0.71 -3.92 -14.94
CA GLY A 61 0.34 -2.97 -15.28
C GLY A 61 1.72 -3.45 -14.87
N ASP A 62 2.55 -2.52 -14.41
CA ASP A 62 3.88 -2.79 -13.88
C ASP A 62 3.89 -2.92 -12.35
N ALA A 63 2.70 -3.03 -11.75
CA ALA A 63 2.56 -3.24 -10.32
C ALA A 63 3.16 -4.57 -9.88
N ARG A 64 3.71 -4.62 -8.67
CA ARG A 64 4.38 -5.79 -8.12
C ARG A 64 3.95 -6.08 -6.69
N VAL A 65 3.66 -7.34 -6.42
CA VAL A 65 3.37 -7.86 -5.08
C VAL A 65 4.45 -8.88 -4.70
N SER A 66 5.13 -8.67 -3.57
CA SER A 66 6.27 -9.52 -3.15
C SER A 66 6.42 -9.63 -1.62
N GLY A 67 7.40 -10.42 -1.15
CA GLY A 67 7.61 -10.67 0.28
C GLY A 67 6.54 -11.61 0.86
N ASN A 68 5.81 -11.15 1.86
CA ASN A 68 4.65 -11.82 2.48
C ASN A 68 3.36 -11.01 2.27
N ALA A 69 3.33 -10.11 1.28
CA ALA A 69 2.20 -9.23 1.07
C ALA A 69 0.93 -10.00 0.66
N ARG A 70 -0.23 -9.56 1.15
CA ARG A 70 -1.52 -10.18 0.86
C ARG A 70 -2.45 -9.17 0.20
N VAL A 71 -3.00 -9.53 -0.96
CA VAL A 71 -3.99 -8.71 -1.67
C VAL A 71 -5.27 -9.53 -1.81
N TYR A 72 -6.40 -9.08 -1.27
CA TYR A 72 -7.64 -9.87 -1.19
C TYR A 72 -8.90 -8.99 -1.29
N GLY A 73 -10.08 -9.62 -1.23
CA GLY A 73 -11.36 -8.94 -1.48
C GLY A 73 -11.48 -8.50 -2.95
N ASN A 74 -11.96 -7.27 -3.17
CA ASN A 74 -12.06 -6.62 -4.48
C ASN A 74 -10.89 -5.65 -4.76
N ALA A 75 -9.80 -5.75 -4.00
CA ALA A 75 -8.68 -4.84 -4.07
C ALA A 75 -8.01 -4.83 -5.45
N ARG A 76 -7.48 -3.67 -5.84
CA ARG A 76 -6.79 -3.47 -7.12
C ARG A 76 -5.44 -2.80 -6.92
N VAL A 77 -4.39 -3.44 -7.42
CA VAL A 77 -3.03 -2.89 -7.46
C VAL A 77 -2.61 -2.73 -8.92
N TYR A 78 -2.34 -1.51 -9.37
CA TYR A 78 -2.06 -1.24 -10.78
C TYR A 78 -1.10 -0.08 -11.01
N GLY A 79 -0.79 0.24 -12.27
CA GLY A 79 0.23 1.26 -12.58
C GLY A 79 1.63 0.73 -12.28
N ASN A 80 2.45 1.50 -11.55
CA ASN A 80 3.79 1.13 -11.10
C ASN A 80 3.83 0.83 -9.59
N ALA A 81 2.69 0.47 -8.99
CA ALA A 81 2.55 0.35 -7.54
C ALA A 81 3.30 -0.87 -6.98
N TRP A 82 3.89 -0.73 -5.79
CA TRP A 82 4.63 -1.82 -5.14
C TRP A 82 4.00 -2.14 -3.78
N VAL A 83 3.64 -3.40 -3.57
CA VAL A 83 3.11 -3.91 -2.30
C VAL A 83 4.02 -5.03 -1.81
N TYR A 84 4.71 -4.82 -0.68
CA TYR A 84 5.72 -5.78 -0.22
C TYR A 84 5.89 -5.80 1.31
N GLY A 85 6.74 -6.70 1.82
CA GLY A 85 6.85 -6.94 3.26
C GLY A 85 5.66 -7.76 3.75
N ASN A 86 5.05 -7.39 4.87
CA ASN A 86 3.83 -8.02 5.39
C ASN A 86 2.57 -7.18 5.08
N ALA A 87 2.64 -6.33 4.05
CA ALA A 87 1.59 -5.39 3.74
C ALA A 87 0.30 -6.11 3.32
N GLN A 88 -0.84 -5.51 3.65
CA GLN A 88 -2.15 -6.01 3.28
C GLN A 88 -2.91 -4.97 2.48
N VAL A 89 -3.57 -5.41 1.40
CA VAL A 89 -4.49 -4.58 0.61
C VAL A 89 -5.80 -5.34 0.43
N SER A 90 -6.91 -4.79 0.93
CA SER A 90 -8.20 -5.51 0.95
C SER A 90 -9.44 -4.63 0.75
N GLY A 91 -10.64 -5.20 0.84
CA GLY A 91 -11.90 -4.51 0.55
C GLY A 91 -11.95 -4.05 -0.91
N ASN A 92 -12.36 -2.81 -1.15
CA ASN A 92 -12.34 -2.17 -2.47
C ASN A 92 -11.10 -1.29 -2.68
N ALA A 93 -10.07 -1.44 -1.84
CA ALA A 93 -8.92 -0.56 -1.85
C ALA A 93 -8.19 -0.58 -3.20
N GLN A 94 -7.66 0.58 -3.57
CA GLN A 94 -6.88 0.76 -4.80
C GLN A 94 -5.50 1.29 -4.47
N VAL A 95 -4.47 0.65 -5.02
CA VAL A 95 -3.09 1.13 -4.95
C VAL A 95 -2.59 1.32 -6.38
N SER A 96 -2.17 2.54 -6.73
CA SER A 96 -1.82 2.89 -8.12
C SER A 96 -0.73 3.96 -8.24
N GLY A 97 -0.37 4.33 -9.47
CA GLY A 97 0.75 5.25 -9.72
C GLY A 97 2.07 4.63 -9.27
N ASP A 98 2.98 5.44 -8.72
CA ASP A 98 4.27 5.00 -8.17
C ASP A 98 4.20 4.70 -6.66
N ALA A 99 3.00 4.40 -6.15
CA ALA A 99 2.75 4.27 -4.72
C ALA A 99 3.33 2.99 -4.14
N TRP A 100 3.92 3.07 -2.95
CA TRP A 100 4.48 1.92 -2.24
C TRP A 100 3.76 1.68 -0.92
N VAL A 101 3.34 0.44 -0.69
CA VAL A 101 2.72 -0.02 0.55
C VAL A 101 3.57 -1.15 1.12
N TYR A 102 4.14 -0.95 2.32
CA TYR A 102 5.10 -1.92 2.85
C TYR A 102 5.24 -1.97 4.37
N GLY A 103 5.98 -2.96 4.89
CA GLY A 103 6.02 -3.25 6.33
C GLY A 103 4.75 -4.00 6.74
N ASP A 104 4.13 -3.63 7.86
CA ASP A 104 2.87 -4.21 8.35
C ASP A 104 1.67 -3.30 8.01
N ALA A 105 1.79 -2.49 6.97
CA ALA A 105 0.79 -1.52 6.57
C ALA A 105 -0.44 -2.23 6.01
N TRP A 106 -1.63 -1.75 6.37
CA TRP A 106 -2.88 -2.28 5.84
C TRP A 106 -3.71 -1.16 5.21
N VAL A 107 -3.94 -1.31 3.90
CA VAL A 107 -4.82 -0.45 3.11
C VAL A 107 -6.12 -1.22 2.83
N TYR A 108 -7.28 -0.72 3.24
CA TYR A 108 -8.54 -1.47 3.12
C TYR A 108 -9.75 -0.55 2.89
N GLY A 109 -10.97 -1.10 2.96
CA GLY A 109 -12.20 -0.34 2.70
C GLY A 109 -12.20 0.25 1.30
N ASP A 110 -12.54 1.54 1.18
CA ASP A 110 -12.58 2.26 -0.10
C ASP A 110 -11.35 3.17 -0.32
N ALA A 111 -10.25 2.95 0.43
CA ALA A 111 -9.04 3.75 0.29
C ALA A 111 -8.47 3.71 -1.13
N ARG A 112 -7.97 4.85 -1.62
CA ARG A 112 -7.22 4.93 -2.89
C ARG A 112 -5.87 5.56 -2.61
N VAL A 113 -4.83 4.75 -2.56
CA VAL A 113 -3.45 5.19 -2.39
C VAL A 113 -2.81 5.31 -3.77
N TYR A 114 -2.35 6.50 -4.14
CA TYR A 114 -1.85 6.75 -5.51
C TYR A 114 -0.72 7.79 -5.55
N GLY A 115 -0.14 7.97 -6.75
CA GLY A 115 0.96 8.91 -6.98
C GLY A 115 2.23 8.45 -6.28
N ASP A 116 2.99 9.37 -5.71
CA ASP A 116 4.25 9.09 -4.99
C ASP A 116 4.06 8.63 -3.53
N ALA A 117 2.85 8.22 -3.14
CA ALA A 117 2.53 7.87 -1.76
C ALA A 117 3.40 6.72 -1.24
N ARG A 118 3.97 6.88 -0.04
CA ARG A 118 4.75 5.84 0.65
C ARG A 118 4.10 5.50 1.99
N VAL A 119 3.19 4.53 1.99
CA VAL A 119 2.46 4.05 3.18
C VAL A 119 3.24 2.90 3.80
N SER A 120 3.61 3.00 5.09
CA SER A 120 4.53 2.02 5.67
C SER A 120 4.38 1.77 7.16
N GLY A 121 5.08 0.75 7.67
CA GLY A 121 5.11 0.47 9.11
C GLY A 121 3.79 -0.12 9.55
N ASN A 122 3.14 0.45 10.57
CA ASN A 122 1.86 0.00 11.13
C ASN A 122 0.68 0.87 10.63
N ALA A 123 0.77 1.40 9.41
CA ALA A 123 -0.26 2.24 8.81
C ALA A 123 -1.62 1.50 8.74
N ARG A 124 -2.70 2.24 8.97
CA ARG A 124 -4.09 1.78 8.79
C ARG A 124 -4.84 2.81 7.96
N VAL A 125 -4.95 2.56 6.66
CA VAL A 125 -5.50 3.50 5.68
C VAL A 125 -6.73 2.87 5.03
N PHE A 126 -7.92 3.34 5.40
CA PHE A 126 -9.18 2.81 4.86
C PHE A 126 -10.09 3.87 4.25
N ARG A 127 -9.64 5.13 4.29
CA ARG A 127 -10.29 6.30 3.68
C ARG A 127 -9.25 7.19 3.03
N MET A 128 -9.73 8.03 2.12
CA MET A 128 -8.92 9.07 1.49
C MET A 128 -8.37 10.09 2.49
N SER A 129 -9.06 10.33 3.60
CA SER A 129 -8.61 11.21 4.69
C SER A 129 -7.49 10.60 5.54
N HIS A 130 -7.22 9.29 5.47
CA HIS A 130 -6.22 8.64 6.33
C HIS A 130 -4.78 8.79 5.86
N TYR A 131 -4.54 9.46 4.74
CA TYR A 131 -3.19 9.80 4.32
C TYR A 131 -3.17 11.11 3.52
N LEU A 132 -2.01 11.75 3.51
CA LEU A 132 -1.75 12.96 2.75
C LEU A 132 -0.35 12.87 2.16
N THR A 133 -0.23 13.09 0.85
CA THR A 133 1.06 13.22 0.17
C THR A 133 1.25 14.67 -0.26
N VAL A 134 2.33 15.30 0.21
CA VAL A 134 2.68 16.69 -0.11
C VAL A 134 4.04 16.73 -0.78
N GLY A 135 4.12 17.36 -1.95
CA GLY A 135 5.37 17.55 -2.67
C GLY A 135 5.17 18.28 -3.99
N PRO A 136 6.26 18.66 -4.65
CA PRO A 136 7.64 18.53 -4.18
C PRO A 136 7.96 19.45 -2.98
N LEU A 137 8.67 18.93 -1.98
CA LEU A 137 9.14 19.64 -0.77
C LEU A 137 10.66 19.48 -0.59
N GLY A 138 11.26 20.42 0.14
CA GLY A 138 12.68 20.36 0.48
C GLY A 138 13.60 20.73 -0.68
N SER A 139 14.90 20.58 -0.48
CA SER A 139 15.92 20.88 -1.51
C SER A 139 16.10 19.76 -2.54
N ARG A 140 15.36 18.65 -2.37
CA ARG A 140 15.39 17.48 -3.25
C ARG A 140 14.13 17.35 -4.10
N ASP A 141 13.20 18.30 -3.98
CA ASP A 141 11.89 18.26 -4.64
C ASP A 141 11.18 16.91 -4.43
N ASP A 142 11.24 16.40 -3.20
CA ASP A 142 10.76 15.07 -2.82
C ASP A 142 9.34 15.14 -2.23
N PHE A 143 8.64 14.01 -2.20
CA PHE A 143 7.30 13.90 -1.64
C PHE A 143 7.36 13.40 -0.19
N THR A 144 6.54 14.01 0.67
CA THR A 144 6.31 13.55 2.04
C THR A 144 4.94 12.93 2.14
N THR A 145 4.88 11.68 2.62
CA THR A 145 3.62 11.00 2.92
C THR A 145 3.39 10.96 4.42
N PHE A 146 2.27 11.51 4.85
CA PHE A 146 1.71 11.41 6.20
C PHE A 146 0.58 10.39 6.17
N PHE A 147 0.45 9.55 7.19
CA PHE A 147 -0.59 8.51 7.21
C PHE A 147 -1.01 8.16 8.63
N ARG A 148 -2.30 7.80 8.80
CA ARG A 148 -2.86 7.25 10.03
C ARG A 148 -2.23 5.90 10.35
N THR A 149 -1.91 5.67 11.62
CA THR A 149 -1.42 4.38 12.12
C THR A 149 -2.49 3.62 12.88
N LYS A 150 -2.23 2.34 13.19
CA LYS A 150 -3.08 1.54 14.10
C LYS A 150 -3.17 2.08 15.53
N HIS A 151 -2.30 3.01 15.91
CA HIS A 151 -2.28 3.62 17.25
C HIS A 151 -2.91 5.02 17.26
N LEU A 152 -3.66 5.37 16.21
CA LEU A 152 -4.32 6.68 16.09
C LEU A 152 -3.31 7.84 16.17
N THR A 153 -2.14 7.62 15.58
CA THR A 153 -1.11 8.65 15.41
C THR A 153 -0.83 8.86 13.93
N ILE A 154 -0.09 9.92 13.61
CA ILE A 154 0.35 10.19 12.24
C ILE A 154 1.80 9.71 12.08
N GLY A 155 1.99 8.71 11.24
CA GLY A 155 3.29 8.29 10.75
C GLY A 155 3.72 9.13 9.55
N VAL A 156 5.02 9.29 9.36
CA VAL A 156 5.60 10.09 8.27
C VAL A 156 6.68 9.31 7.54
N LYS A 157 6.63 9.40 6.21
CA LYS A 157 7.69 8.96 5.30
C LYS A 157 8.14 10.13 4.41
N CYS A 158 9.42 10.50 4.53
CA CYS A 158 10.06 11.55 3.72
C CYS A 158 11.53 11.16 3.44
N GLY A 159 11.92 10.90 2.20
CA GLY A 159 13.31 10.52 1.87
C GLY A 159 13.82 9.30 2.66
N CYS A 160 14.80 9.45 3.54
CA CYS A 160 15.26 8.39 4.46
C CYS A 160 14.52 8.38 5.81
N PHE A 161 13.78 9.45 6.13
CA PHE A 161 13.04 9.55 7.38
C PHE A 161 11.85 8.58 7.39
N LYS A 162 11.67 7.91 8.53
CA LYS A 162 10.50 7.12 8.90
C LYS A 162 10.33 7.26 10.42
N GLY A 163 9.18 7.74 10.86
CA GLY A 163 8.90 7.99 12.27
C GLY A 163 7.50 8.59 12.45
N ASP A 164 7.17 9.03 13.66
CA ASP A 164 5.95 9.80 13.89
C ASP A 164 6.11 11.28 13.49
N ILE A 165 4.98 11.99 13.46
CA ILE A 165 4.93 13.39 13.00
C ILE A 165 5.67 14.37 13.91
N ASP A 166 5.81 14.08 15.20
CA ASP A 166 6.50 14.96 16.14
C ASP A 166 8.02 14.73 16.03
N GLN A 167 8.47 13.49 15.91
CA GLN A 167 9.84 13.15 15.52
C GLN A 167 10.23 13.79 14.19
N PHE A 168 9.31 13.82 13.22
CA PHE A 168 9.55 14.48 11.94
C PHE A 168 9.70 15.99 12.10
N PHE A 169 8.84 16.61 12.91
CA PHE A 169 8.93 18.03 13.23
C PHE A 169 10.29 18.37 13.87
N GLU A 170 10.72 17.63 14.88
CA GLU A 170 12.02 17.80 15.53
C GLU A 170 13.18 17.64 14.54
N ALA A 171 13.11 16.63 13.66
CA ALA A 171 14.10 16.42 12.61
C ALA A 171 14.18 17.62 11.65
N VAL A 172 13.03 18.20 11.27
CA VAL A 172 12.97 19.41 10.43
C VAL A 172 13.60 20.60 11.14
N GLU A 173 13.32 20.81 12.43
CA GLU A 173 13.89 21.93 13.21
C GLU A 173 15.40 21.81 13.33
N LYS A 174 15.90 20.62 13.67
CA LYS A 174 17.34 20.35 13.80
C LYS A 174 18.09 20.55 12.48
N THR A 175 17.49 20.17 11.36
CA THR A 175 18.20 20.10 10.06
C THR A 175 18.15 21.41 9.28
N HIS A 176 17.03 22.15 9.36
CA HIS A 176 16.76 23.22 8.40
C HIS A 176 16.57 24.62 9.01
N GLY A 177 16.61 24.76 10.35
CA GLY A 177 16.43 26.05 11.02
C GLY A 177 15.16 26.77 10.53
N ASN A 178 15.30 28.02 10.07
CA ASN A 178 14.19 28.87 9.62
C ASN A 178 14.18 29.16 8.10
N ASN A 179 14.76 28.29 7.28
CA ASN A 179 14.75 28.49 5.83
C ASN A 179 13.38 28.17 5.18
N LYS A 180 13.24 28.46 3.87
CA LYS A 180 11.99 28.22 3.12
C LYS A 180 11.52 26.75 3.15
N HIS A 181 12.46 25.80 3.19
CA HIS A 181 12.15 24.36 3.19
C HIS A 181 11.60 23.92 4.56
N ALA A 182 12.21 24.39 5.66
CA ALA A 182 11.67 24.17 7.01
C ALA A 182 10.24 24.69 7.12
N ARG A 183 9.97 25.89 6.61
CA ARG A 183 8.63 26.49 6.59
C ARG A 183 7.63 25.65 5.78
N ALA A 184 8.04 25.14 4.61
CA ALA A 184 7.20 24.28 3.78
C ALA A 184 6.87 22.94 4.48
N TYR A 185 7.86 22.29 5.09
CA TYR A 185 7.63 21.07 5.88
C TYR A 185 6.73 21.34 7.10
N LYS A 186 6.94 22.44 7.83
CA LYS A 186 6.07 22.83 8.96
C LYS A 186 4.63 23.09 8.51
N ALA A 187 4.42 23.69 7.34
CA ALA A 187 3.09 23.86 6.76
C ALA A 187 2.45 22.51 6.38
N ALA A 188 3.22 21.59 5.80
CA ALA A 188 2.75 20.24 5.48
C ALA A 188 2.38 19.44 6.74
N ILE A 189 3.18 19.55 7.81
CA ILE A 189 2.90 18.96 9.12
C ILE A 189 1.60 19.52 9.70
N ALA A 190 1.42 20.84 9.68
CA ALA A 190 0.20 21.47 10.17
C ALA A 190 -1.02 21.02 9.38
N LEU A 191 -0.92 20.94 8.05
CA LEU A 191 -1.99 20.44 7.19
C LEU A 191 -2.32 18.97 7.50
N ALA A 192 -1.31 18.12 7.67
CA ALA A 192 -1.49 16.71 8.01
C ALA A 192 -2.22 16.54 9.35
N LYS A 193 -1.84 17.32 10.38
CA LYS A 193 -2.51 17.31 11.69
C LYS A 193 -3.99 17.77 11.62
N LEU A 194 -4.35 18.59 10.63
CA LEU A 194 -5.72 19.06 10.42
C LEU A 194 -6.58 18.12 9.57
N GLN A 195 -5.97 17.44 8.59
CA GLN A 195 -6.70 16.65 7.60
C GLN A 195 -6.77 15.16 7.91
N ILE A 196 -5.75 14.62 8.56
CA ILE A 196 -5.72 13.18 8.84
C ILE A 196 -6.63 12.91 10.01
N ASP A 197 -7.73 12.25 9.69
CA ASP A 197 -8.71 11.73 10.65
C ASP A 197 -8.08 10.61 11.49
N LEU A 198 -8.23 10.72 12.81
CA LEU A 198 -7.71 9.78 13.81
C LEU A 198 -8.83 9.17 14.65
N ASP A 199 -10.09 9.40 14.30
CA ASP A 199 -11.24 8.92 15.06
C ASP A 199 -11.37 7.38 14.98
N GLU A 200 -12.00 6.79 16.00
CA GLU A 200 -12.14 5.33 16.16
C GLU A 200 -13.39 4.73 15.49
N GLU A 201 -14.36 5.56 15.10
CA GLU A 201 -15.76 5.14 14.86
C GLU A 201 -15.98 4.19 13.66
N ASP A 202 -14.94 3.82 12.90
CA ASP A 202 -15.08 3.16 11.60
C ASP A 202 -14.15 1.94 11.41
N SER A 203 -13.69 1.30 12.49
CA SER A 203 -12.78 0.14 12.41
C SER A 203 -13.45 -1.18 12.03
N ASP A 204 -14.77 -1.24 11.98
CA ASP A 204 -15.51 -2.50 12.01
C ASP A 204 -15.88 -2.96 10.60
N GLU A 205 -14.94 -3.62 9.93
CA GLU A 205 -15.17 -4.69 8.96
C GLU A 205 -13.80 -5.28 8.58
N GLU A 206 -13.20 -6.05 9.48
CA GLU A 206 -12.11 -6.96 9.10
C GLU A 206 -12.71 -8.09 8.26
N GLU A 207 -12.82 -7.88 6.93
CA GLU A 207 -12.99 -8.99 6.00
C GLU A 207 -11.81 -9.95 6.17
N THR A 208 -12.04 -11.09 6.79
CA THR A 208 -11.02 -12.11 7.01
C THR A 208 -10.54 -12.64 5.65
N GLY A 209 -9.23 -12.66 5.42
CA GLY A 209 -8.56 -12.85 4.12
C GLY A 209 -8.70 -14.20 3.39
N LYS A 210 -9.80 -14.92 3.57
CA LYS A 210 -10.21 -16.07 2.76
C LYS A 210 -11.70 -15.97 2.45
N GLU A 211 -12.07 -15.24 1.41
CA GLU A 211 -13.33 -15.56 0.74
C GLU A 211 -13.05 -16.70 -0.24
N SER A 212 -13.68 -17.83 0.06
CA SER A 212 -13.59 -19.16 -0.58
C SER A 212 -13.80 -19.16 -2.07
#